data_AF-A0A3B0UL83-F1
#
_entry.id   AF-A0A3B0UL83-F1
#
_cell.length_a   1.000
_cell.length_b   1.000
_cell.length_c   1.000
_cell.angle_alpha   90.00
_cell.angle_beta   90.00
_cell.angle_gamma   90.00
#
_symmetry.space_group_name_H-M   'P 1'
#
loop_
_entity.id
_entity.type
_entity.pdbx_description
1 polymer ?
#
loop_
_entity_poly.entity_id
_entity_poly.type
_entity_poly.pdbx_seq_one_letter_code
_entity_poly.pdbx_strand_id
1 'polypeptide(L)'
;MMNSNLFPLKKKRIAAYTAVLFLLFISRFVLNSSNWVGSATLHMVMEFLSASFALFVGTLSMARFYTRQNSAYFFIGVGFIGAGLLDIYHAMFIATLGLGELTAVSLQIWRRNPSSTFLSIFIMGSWLIWQRTKRLGEQTTRYYLIAALLAFISLIIFVLIPQPPLSSSLYLPGRAMALVAATFFLIALIGYIRKQAWQQEPFDHWLVIALIINVGAQALFLFFARVPFDALFFTAVLLKLIGYVCLLIGLLTSVYTIFKKAELVANSQLHANEALQREVAERKRAEAAEQEQRNLAEALRQVGLALNSTLNFDELLDKLLDQIGLVLRYDTANIMLVHRDEIEIVVTRGYDPTKVLRQPRHFPVESRPSLIKMSKTAEPLIIPDTFEAGDLWVDPELSLHVRSWAGAPIIVEGEVVA
;
A
#
# COMPACT_ATOMS: atom_id res chain seq x y z
N MET A 1 -7.77 -6.03 19.77
CA MET A 1 -7.78 -7.49 19.59
C MET A 1 -6.50 -8.08 18.94
N MET A 2 -5.30 -7.46 19.06
CA MET A 2 -4.07 -7.89 18.35
C MET A 2 -3.08 -8.78 19.16
N ASN A 3 -3.44 -9.26 20.36
CA ASN A 3 -2.48 -9.96 21.24
C ASN A 3 -2.53 -11.50 21.21
N SER A 4 -3.53 -12.14 20.59
CA SER A 4 -3.70 -13.61 20.67
C SER A 4 -2.68 -14.41 19.83
N ASN A 5 -2.12 -13.82 18.77
CA ASN A 5 -1.18 -14.50 17.86
C ASN A 5 0.31 -14.38 18.25
N LEU A 6 0.65 -13.56 19.24
CA LEU A 6 2.06 -13.30 19.62
C LEU A 6 2.67 -14.42 20.47
N PHE A 7 1.90 -14.98 21.39
CA PHE A 7 2.32 -16.07 22.27
C PHE A 7 2.75 -17.35 21.52
N PRO A 8 1.99 -17.88 20.53
CA PRO A 8 2.40 -19.09 19.81
C PRO A 8 3.66 -18.87 18.98
N LEU A 9 3.83 -17.68 18.37
CA LEU A 9 5.04 -17.34 17.61
C LEU A 9 6.29 -17.26 18.51
N LYS A 10 6.18 -16.62 19.67
CA LYS A 10 7.28 -16.51 20.63
C LYS A 10 7.79 -17.90 21.07
N LYS A 11 6.88 -18.82 21.41
CA LYS A 11 7.25 -20.20 21.80
C LYS A 11 7.98 -20.94 20.69
N LYS A 12 7.49 -20.84 19.44
CA LYS A 12 8.16 -21.45 18.26
C LYS A 12 9.57 -20.90 18.06
N ARG A 13 9.76 -19.58 18.17
CA ARG A 13 11.09 -18.95 18.01
C ARG A 13 12.06 -19.36 19.12
N ILE A 14 11.61 -19.44 20.38
CA ILE A 14 12.44 -19.94 21.49
C ILE A 14 12.84 -21.40 21.25
N ALA A 15 11.91 -22.26 20.85
CA ALA A 15 12.21 -23.66 20.54
C ALA A 15 13.27 -23.78 19.41
N ALA A 16 13.18 -22.95 18.38
CA ALA A 16 14.19 -22.89 17.31
C ALA A 16 15.58 -22.51 17.85
N TYR A 17 15.67 -21.49 18.73
CA TYR A 17 16.95 -21.08 19.32
C TYR A 17 17.57 -22.19 20.18
N THR A 18 16.76 -22.86 21.00
CA THR A 18 17.20 -23.99 21.83
C THR A 18 17.65 -25.16 20.96
N ALA A 19 16.93 -25.47 19.88
CA ALA A 19 17.31 -26.52 18.94
C ALA A 19 18.64 -26.23 18.25
N VAL A 20 18.86 -24.99 17.79
CA VAL A 20 20.15 -24.58 17.20
C VAL A 20 21.28 -24.69 18.20
N LEU A 21 21.11 -24.23 19.44
CA LEU A 21 22.10 -24.38 20.51
C LEU A 21 22.42 -25.86 20.76
N PHE A 22 21.40 -26.70 20.91
CA PHE A 22 21.56 -28.12 21.15
C PHE A 22 22.31 -28.83 20.02
N LEU A 23 21.97 -28.51 18.76
CA LEU A 23 22.68 -29.03 17.58
C LEU A 23 24.15 -28.63 17.59
N LEU A 24 24.48 -27.38 17.92
CA LEU A 24 25.88 -26.93 18.01
C LEU A 24 26.67 -27.74 19.06
N PHE A 25 26.09 -27.99 20.23
CA PHE A 25 26.73 -28.79 21.28
C PHE A 25 26.89 -30.26 20.88
N ILE A 26 25.88 -30.88 20.27
CA ILE A 26 25.98 -32.25 19.75
C ILE A 26 27.07 -32.34 18.68
N SER A 27 27.04 -31.46 17.68
CA SER A 27 28.04 -31.43 16.62
C SER A 27 29.45 -31.27 17.18
N ARG A 28 29.62 -30.44 18.22
CA ARG A 28 30.92 -30.28 18.90
C ARG A 28 31.40 -31.57 19.56
N PHE A 29 30.51 -32.34 20.18
CA PHE A 29 30.85 -33.61 20.80
C PHE A 29 31.24 -34.66 19.74
N VAL A 30 30.41 -34.80 18.69
CA VAL A 30 30.62 -35.76 17.60
C VAL A 30 31.95 -35.51 16.87
N LEU A 31 32.29 -34.25 16.61
CA LEU A 31 33.49 -33.89 15.84
C LEU A 31 34.78 -33.88 16.67
N ASN A 32 34.70 -34.03 18.00
CA ASN A 32 35.89 -33.96 18.86
C ASN A 32 36.91 -35.08 18.58
N SER A 33 36.43 -36.27 18.24
CA SER A 33 37.25 -37.44 17.92
C SER A 33 37.55 -37.59 16.42
N SER A 34 37.09 -36.64 15.59
CA SER A 34 37.32 -36.72 14.15
C SER A 34 38.79 -36.44 13.81
N ASN A 35 39.35 -37.31 12.96
CA ASN A 35 40.68 -37.15 12.36
C ASN A 35 40.61 -36.60 10.93
N TRP A 36 39.44 -36.10 10.51
CA TRP A 36 39.27 -35.57 9.16
C TRP A 36 40.06 -34.26 9.00
N VAL A 37 40.76 -34.17 7.86
CA VAL A 37 41.53 -33.00 7.44
C VAL A 37 41.08 -32.63 6.02
N GLY A 38 40.71 -31.38 5.82
CA GLY A 38 40.32 -30.87 4.50
C GLY A 38 41.48 -30.24 3.74
N SER A 39 41.19 -29.69 2.55
CA SER A 39 42.17 -29.07 1.66
C SER A 39 42.10 -27.54 1.65
N ALA A 40 43.20 -26.89 1.28
CA ALA A 40 43.24 -25.45 1.04
C ALA A 40 42.22 -25.01 -0.03
N THR A 41 42.03 -25.83 -1.08
CA THR A 41 41.04 -25.59 -2.14
C THR A 41 39.62 -25.56 -1.60
N LEU A 42 39.25 -26.53 -0.75
CA LEU A 42 37.91 -26.57 -0.15
C LEU A 42 37.65 -25.33 0.71
N HIS A 43 38.65 -24.90 1.48
CA HIS A 43 38.52 -23.68 2.28
C HIS A 43 38.40 -22.42 1.41
N MET A 44 39.21 -22.29 0.36
CA MET A 44 39.13 -21.17 -0.58
C MET A 44 37.72 -21.04 -1.18
N VAL A 45 37.12 -22.15 -1.61
CA VAL A 45 35.75 -22.17 -2.15
C VAL A 45 34.74 -21.70 -1.09
N MET A 46 34.87 -22.19 0.14
CA MET A 46 34.01 -21.78 1.25
C MET A 46 34.15 -20.30 1.62
N GLU A 47 35.36 -19.75 1.54
CA GLU A 47 35.62 -18.32 1.75
C GLU A 47 35.04 -17.46 0.63
N PHE A 48 35.16 -17.90 -0.63
CA PHE A 48 34.52 -17.22 -1.77
C PHE A 48 32.99 -17.24 -1.68
N LEU A 49 32.40 -18.36 -1.26
CA LEU A 49 30.96 -18.45 -0.98
C LEU A 49 30.58 -17.50 0.16
N SER A 50 31.33 -17.51 1.27
CA SER A 50 31.10 -16.62 2.41
C SER A 50 31.16 -15.15 2.00
N ALA A 51 32.15 -14.77 1.20
CA ALA A 51 32.27 -13.44 0.62
C ALA A 51 31.04 -13.04 -0.20
N SER A 52 30.60 -13.93 -1.09
CA SER A 52 29.44 -13.69 -1.97
C SER A 52 28.16 -13.45 -1.16
N PHE A 53 27.89 -14.31 -0.17
CA PHE A 53 26.75 -14.13 0.74
C PHE A 53 26.89 -12.87 1.59
N ALA A 54 28.10 -12.57 2.09
CA ALA A 54 28.34 -11.39 2.90
C ALA A 54 28.08 -10.10 2.11
N LEU A 55 28.59 -9.99 0.88
CA LEU A 55 28.30 -8.85 0.01
C LEU A 55 26.81 -8.72 -0.30
N PHE A 56 26.11 -9.83 -0.54
CA PHE A 56 24.67 -9.81 -0.81
C PHE A 56 23.84 -9.38 0.42
N VAL A 57 24.17 -9.89 1.60
CA VAL A 57 23.58 -9.44 2.88
C VAL A 57 23.88 -7.96 3.11
N GLY A 58 25.12 -7.55 2.85
CA GLY A 58 25.59 -6.17 3.01
C GLY A 58 24.83 -5.19 2.13
N THR A 59 24.68 -5.49 0.85
CA THR A 59 23.95 -4.66 -0.12
C THR A 59 22.46 -4.60 0.19
N LEU A 60 21.82 -5.73 0.52
CA LEU A 60 20.40 -5.74 0.93
C LEU A 60 20.17 -4.96 2.23
N SER A 61 21.09 -5.07 3.19
CA SER A 61 21.02 -4.28 4.42
C SER A 61 21.16 -2.78 4.12
N MET A 62 22.04 -2.39 3.19
CA MET A 62 22.17 -1.01 2.74
C MET A 62 20.94 -0.49 2.01
N ALA A 63 20.37 -1.25 1.08
CA ALA A 63 19.13 -0.89 0.41
C ALA A 63 18.02 -0.60 1.43
N ARG A 64 17.91 -1.46 2.45
CA ARG A 64 16.96 -1.30 3.54
C ARG A 64 17.25 -0.09 4.43
N PHE A 65 18.52 0.21 4.67
CA PHE A 65 18.93 1.43 5.35
C PHE A 65 18.46 2.67 4.58
N TYR A 66 18.70 2.75 3.28
CA TYR A 66 18.27 3.93 2.49
C TYR A 66 16.74 4.11 2.46
N THR A 67 15.95 3.04 2.52
CA THR A 67 14.48 3.14 2.58
C THR A 67 13.94 3.60 3.94
N ARG A 68 14.58 3.21 5.05
CA ARG A 68 14.02 3.41 6.42
C ARG A 68 14.88 4.27 7.35
N GLN A 69 16.08 4.65 6.92
CA GLN A 69 17.10 5.38 7.67
C GLN A 69 17.45 4.74 9.02
N ASN A 70 17.20 3.44 9.19
CA ASN A 70 17.39 2.75 10.47
C ASN A 70 18.87 2.38 10.68
N SER A 71 19.45 2.88 11.76
CA SER A 71 20.87 2.78 12.07
C SER A 71 21.40 1.35 12.17
N ALA A 72 20.59 0.40 12.63
CA ALA A 72 21.03 -1.00 12.75
C ALA A 72 21.42 -1.58 11.37
N TYR A 73 20.61 -1.32 10.34
CA TYR A 73 20.87 -1.83 8.99
C TYR A 73 22.09 -1.17 8.34
N PHE A 74 22.41 0.07 8.72
CA PHE A 74 23.64 0.73 8.27
C PHE A 74 24.87 -0.01 8.81
N PHE A 75 24.99 -0.19 10.13
CA PHE A 75 26.16 -0.87 10.72
C PHE A 75 26.24 -2.34 10.31
N ILE A 76 25.11 -3.06 10.24
CA ILE A 76 25.09 -4.43 9.72
C ILE A 76 25.57 -4.46 8.27
N GLY A 77 25.09 -3.55 7.41
CA GLY A 77 25.48 -3.51 6.01
C GLY A 77 26.97 -3.19 5.81
N VAL A 78 27.52 -2.21 6.54
CA VAL A 78 28.98 -1.92 6.49
C VAL A 78 29.77 -3.12 6.99
N GLY A 79 29.34 -3.74 8.08
CA GLY A 79 29.97 -4.93 8.65
C GLY A 79 30.06 -6.07 7.64
N PHE A 80 28.96 -6.35 6.94
CA PHE A 80 28.88 -7.42 5.94
C PHE A 80 29.64 -7.12 4.66
N ILE A 81 29.60 -5.87 4.16
CA ILE A 81 30.40 -5.47 2.99
C ILE A 81 31.90 -5.61 3.32
N GLY A 82 32.34 -5.08 4.46
CA GLY A 82 33.73 -5.17 4.87
C GLY A 82 34.17 -6.62 5.14
N ALA A 83 33.32 -7.43 5.78
CA ALA A 83 33.60 -8.85 5.97
C ALA A 83 33.71 -9.61 4.63
N GLY A 84 32.85 -9.30 3.66
CA GLY A 84 32.91 -9.89 2.32
C GLY A 84 34.19 -9.52 1.57
N LEU A 85 34.61 -8.24 1.63
CA LEU A 85 35.88 -7.80 1.05
C LEU A 85 37.09 -8.47 1.71
N LEU A 86 37.05 -8.66 3.03
CA LEU A 86 38.08 -9.38 3.77
C LEU A 86 38.13 -10.87 3.40
N ASP A 87 36.97 -11.52 3.23
CA ASP A 87 36.89 -12.92 2.79
C ASP A 87 37.41 -13.07 1.33
N ILE A 88 37.13 -12.12 0.43
CA ILE A 88 37.70 -12.11 -0.94
C ILE A 88 39.21 -11.98 -0.90
N TYR A 89 39.73 -11.00 -0.15
CA TYR A 89 41.17 -10.80 0.01
C TYR A 89 41.83 -12.08 0.54
N HIS A 90 41.20 -12.74 1.52
CA HIS A 90 41.66 -14.00 2.07
C HIS A 90 41.69 -15.13 1.03
N ALA A 91 40.60 -15.32 0.28
CA ALA A 91 40.49 -16.35 -0.75
C ALA A 91 41.50 -16.14 -1.90
N MET A 92 41.66 -14.90 -2.38
CA MET A 92 42.63 -14.55 -3.43
C MET A 92 44.05 -14.82 -2.99
N PHE A 93 44.38 -14.49 -1.74
CA PHE A 93 45.70 -14.76 -1.20
C PHE A 93 46.01 -16.26 -1.16
N ILE A 94 45.04 -17.10 -0.77
CA ILE A 94 45.17 -18.56 -0.80
C ILE A 94 45.38 -19.06 -2.24
N ALA A 95 44.68 -18.48 -3.23
CA ALA A 95 44.84 -18.84 -4.63
C ALA A 95 46.24 -18.54 -5.16
N THR A 96 46.80 -17.38 -4.82
CA THR A 96 48.17 -16.99 -5.23
C THR A 96 49.26 -17.88 -4.61
N LEU A 97 49.02 -18.41 -3.40
CA LEU A 97 49.90 -19.36 -2.73
C LEU A 97 49.88 -20.77 -3.32
N GLY A 98 48.79 -21.15 -4.00
CA GLY A 98 48.71 -22.43 -4.70
C GLY A 98 49.63 -22.53 -5.93
N LEU A 99 50.28 -21.42 -6.32
CA LEU A 99 51.14 -21.29 -7.50
C LEU A 99 52.65 -21.15 -7.16
N GLY A 100 53.05 -21.15 -5.88
CA GLY A 100 54.46 -21.02 -5.46
C GLY A 100 54.68 -21.19 -3.96
N GLU A 101 55.87 -21.67 -3.58
CA GLU A 101 56.30 -22.14 -2.23
C GLU A 101 55.56 -21.56 -1.01
N LEU A 102 55.19 -22.47 -0.09
CA LEU A 102 54.58 -22.20 1.22
C LEU A 102 55.54 -21.37 2.12
N THR A 103 55.58 -20.05 1.94
CA THR A 103 56.35 -19.14 2.83
C THR A 103 55.66 -18.97 4.19
N ALA A 104 56.40 -18.56 5.23
CA ALA A 104 55.87 -18.31 6.58
C ALA A 104 54.74 -17.25 6.65
N VAL A 105 54.65 -16.37 5.65
CA VAL A 105 53.60 -15.35 5.49
C VAL A 105 52.24 -16.02 5.17
N SER A 106 52.25 -17.15 4.47
CA SER A 106 51.05 -17.89 4.06
C SER A 106 50.17 -18.28 5.24
N LEU A 107 50.79 -18.78 6.31
CA LEU A 107 50.15 -19.29 7.53
C LEU A 107 49.81 -18.19 8.54
N GLN A 108 50.24 -16.93 8.33
CA GLN A 108 49.89 -15.79 9.19
C GLN A 108 48.47 -15.28 8.91
N ILE A 109 48.02 -15.34 7.66
CA ILE A 109 46.72 -14.78 7.24
C ILE A 109 45.54 -15.65 7.72
N TRP A 110 45.72 -16.98 7.84
CA TRP A 110 44.76 -17.90 8.47
C TRP A 110 44.51 -17.60 9.96
N ARG A 111 45.50 -17.04 10.67
CA ARG A 111 45.46 -16.88 12.13
C ARG A 111 44.67 -15.67 12.62
N ARG A 112 44.40 -14.69 11.75
CA ARG A 112 43.81 -13.41 12.16
C ARG A 112 42.28 -13.43 12.25
N ASN A 113 41.61 -14.41 11.65
CA ASN A 113 40.14 -14.48 11.55
C ASN A 113 39.50 -13.10 11.26
N PRO A 114 39.97 -12.39 10.22
CA PRO A 114 39.76 -10.95 10.09
C PRO A 114 38.30 -10.60 9.85
N SER A 115 37.60 -11.35 8.99
CA SER A 115 36.22 -11.07 8.62
C SER A 115 35.24 -11.28 9.78
N SER A 116 35.34 -12.39 10.53
CA SER A 116 34.47 -12.65 11.68
C SER A 116 34.65 -11.62 12.80
N THR A 117 35.91 -11.24 13.08
CA THR A 117 36.22 -10.23 14.10
C THR A 117 35.68 -8.86 13.67
N PHE A 118 35.95 -8.44 12.44
CA PHE A 118 35.41 -7.20 11.87
C PHE A 118 33.88 -7.18 11.94
N LEU A 119 33.24 -8.24 11.46
CA LEU A 119 31.78 -8.35 11.45
C LEU A 119 31.19 -8.29 12.87
N SER A 120 31.79 -8.99 13.83
CA SER A 120 31.32 -9.01 15.22
C SER A 120 31.29 -7.62 15.86
N ILE A 121 32.30 -6.80 15.57
CA ILE A 121 32.40 -5.41 16.04
C ILE A 121 31.26 -4.58 15.43
N PHE A 122 31.01 -4.70 14.14
CA PHE A 122 29.93 -3.97 13.47
C PHE A 122 28.53 -4.42 13.88
N ILE A 123 28.30 -5.72 14.07
CA ILE A 123 27.00 -6.20 14.57
C ILE A 123 26.78 -5.76 16.02
N MET A 124 27.80 -5.78 16.88
CA MET A 124 27.69 -5.18 18.21
C MET A 124 27.40 -3.67 18.13
N GLY A 125 28.15 -2.94 17.30
CA GLY A 125 27.94 -1.52 17.06
C GLY A 125 26.53 -1.20 16.57
N SER A 126 25.95 -2.05 15.73
CA SER A 126 24.58 -1.90 15.23
C SER A 126 23.54 -1.89 16.35
N TRP A 127 23.73 -2.71 17.39
CA TRP A 127 22.87 -2.72 18.57
C TRP A 127 23.12 -1.50 19.47
N LEU A 128 24.39 -1.17 19.76
CA LEU A 128 24.76 -0.04 20.62
C LEU A 128 24.26 1.29 20.06
N ILE A 129 24.44 1.52 18.77
CA ILE A 129 23.98 2.74 18.12
C ILE A 129 22.46 2.76 17.99
N TRP A 130 21.82 1.61 17.70
CA TRP A 130 20.36 1.53 17.63
C TRP A 130 19.68 1.96 18.94
N GLN A 131 20.28 1.67 20.11
CA GLN A 131 19.75 2.12 21.39
C GLN A 131 19.74 3.64 21.54
N ARG A 132 20.76 4.32 21.00
CA ARG A 132 20.90 5.77 21.09
C ARG A 132 20.09 6.49 20.02
N THR A 133 20.15 5.99 18.80
CA THR A 133 19.63 6.66 17.61
C THR A 133 19.02 5.63 16.68
N LYS A 134 17.68 5.48 16.73
CA LYS A 134 16.95 4.51 15.89
C LYS A 134 16.98 4.87 14.40
N ARG A 135 16.98 6.17 14.08
CA ARG A 135 17.07 6.70 12.71
C ARG A 135 18.18 7.74 12.61
N LEU A 136 19.05 7.62 11.62
CA LEU A 136 20.23 8.48 11.47
C LEU A 136 19.86 9.91 11.06
N GLY A 137 18.95 10.09 10.10
CA GLY A 137 18.41 11.40 9.72
C GLY A 137 19.51 12.41 9.39
N GLU A 138 19.43 13.61 9.98
CA GLU A 138 20.42 14.67 9.79
C GLU A 138 21.83 14.33 10.31
N GLN A 139 21.95 13.36 11.23
CA GLN A 139 23.25 12.98 11.82
C GLN A 139 24.00 11.94 10.97
N THR A 140 23.51 11.58 9.79
CA THR A 140 24.05 10.50 8.95
C THR A 140 25.55 10.61 8.72
N THR A 141 26.06 11.81 8.39
CA THR A 141 27.49 12.05 8.15
C THR A 141 28.36 11.68 9.35
N ARG A 142 27.92 11.98 10.58
CA ARG A 142 28.65 11.63 11.81
C ARG A 142 28.81 10.12 11.94
N TYR A 143 27.75 9.36 11.67
CA TYR A 143 27.79 7.90 11.80
C TYR A 143 28.55 7.23 10.66
N TYR A 144 28.61 7.85 9.49
CA TYR A 144 29.52 7.43 8.41
C TYR A 144 30.99 7.56 8.83
N LEU A 145 31.35 8.69 9.45
CA LEU A 145 32.71 8.89 10.00
C LEU A 145 33.03 7.88 11.11
N ILE A 146 32.08 7.62 12.03
CA ILE A 146 32.26 6.61 13.08
C ILE A 146 32.48 5.21 12.47
N ALA A 147 31.66 4.82 11.48
CA ALA A 147 31.82 3.53 10.82
C ALA A 147 33.14 3.43 10.04
N ALA A 148 33.56 4.49 9.35
CA ALA A 148 34.84 4.55 8.66
C ALA A 148 36.02 4.44 9.62
N LEU A 149 36.00 5.18 10.73
CA LEU A 149 37.03 5.12 11.77
C LEU A 149 37.07 3.73 12.42
N LEU A 150 35.91 3.14 12.72
CA LEU A 150 35.82 1.80 13.28
C LEU A 150 36.37 0.74 12.32
N ALA A 151 36.05 0.85 11.02
CA ALA A 151 36.61 -0.02 10.00
C ALA A 151 38.14 0.13 9.91
N PHE A 152 38.63 1.36 9.85
CA PHE A 152 40.06 1.65 9.77
C PHE A 152 40.84 1.11 10.97
N ILE A 153 40.36 1.36 12.19
CA ILE A 153 40.96 0.82 13.43
C ILE A 153 40.95 -0.70 13.40
N SER A 154 39.82 -1.32 13.02
CA SER A 154 39.73 -2.78 12.93
C SER A 154 40.75 -3.36 11.93
N LEU A 155 40.96 -2.71 10.78
CA LEU A 155 41.93 -3.13 9.78
C LEU A 155 43.38 -2.96 10.27
N ILE A 156 43.70 -1.85 10.94
CA ILE A 156 45.02 -1.60 11.51
C ILE A 156 45.37 -2.63 12.58
N ILE A 157 44.42 -2.98 13.45
CA ILE A 157 44.64 -4.00 14.49
C ILE A 157 45.07 -5.33 13.87
N PHE A 158 44.50 -5.72 12.74
CA PHE A 158 44.93 -6.94 12.05
C PHE A 158 46.36 -6.86 11.51
N VAL A 159 46.85 -5.68 11.15
CA VAL A 159 48.22 -5.48 10.66
C VAL A 159 49.23 -5.48 11.82
N LEU A 160 48.86 -4.84 12.94
CA LEU A 160 49.80 -4.55 14.04
C LEU A 160 50.05 -5.72 15.01
N ILE A 161 49.12 -6.68 15.16
CA ILE A 161 49.29 -7.78 16.14
C ILE A 161 50.28 -8.84 15.60
N PRO A 162 51.51 -8.95 16.15
CA PRO A 162 52.51 -9.93 15.70
C PRO A 162 52.07 -11.35 16.05
N GLN A 163 52.34 -12.33 15.17
CA GLN A 163 51.98 -13.72 15.40
C GLN A 163 53.22 -14.58 15.71
N PRO A 164 53.16 -15.48 16.72
CA PRO A 164 54.30 -16.33 17.06
C PRO A 164 54.63 -17.34 15.94
N PRO A 165 55.87 -17.86 15.91
CA PRO A 165 56.29 -18.87 14.93
C PRO A 165 55.43 -20.14 14.94
N LEU A 166 55.41 -20.89 13.84
CA LEU A 166 54.65 -22.14 13.72
C LEU A 166 55.07 -23.25 14.69
N SER A 167 56.29 -23.19 15.22
CA SER A 167 56.91 -24.25 16.03
C SER A 167 56.51 -24.24 17.50
N SER A 168 55.75 -23.26 17.99
CA SER A 168 55.32 -23.22 19.39
C SER A 168 54.10 -24.14 19.60
N SER A 169 54.30 -25.22 20.35
CA SER A 169 53.27 -26.17 20.80
C SER A 169 52.12 -25.55 21.62
N LEU A 170 52.19 -24.26 21.96
CA LEU A 170 51.12 -23.48 22.57
C LEU A 170 50.50 -22.49 21.57
N TYR A 171 49.50 -22.97 20.84
CA TYR A 171 48.66 -22.22 19.89
C TYR A 171 47.72 -21.19 20.57
N LEU A 172 48.23 -20.25 21.37
CA LEU A 172 47.38 -19.29 22.11
C LEU A 172 46.85 -18.09 21.29
N PRO A 173 47.64 -17.40 20.44
CA PRO A 173 47.21 -16.10 19.88
C PRO A 173 46.10 -16.16 18.83
N GLY A 174 46.10 -17.15 17.92
CA GLY A 174 45.00 -17.34 16.97
C GLY A 174 43.68 -17.72 17.65
N ARG A 175 43.76 -18.42 18.78
CA ARG A 175 42.61 -18.74 19.65
C ARG A 175 42.10 -17.49 20.38
N ALA A 176 42.98 -16.57 20.76
CA ALA A 176 42.59 -15.32 21.40
C ALA A 176 41.70 -14.46 20.48
N MET A 177 41.97 -14.40 19.18
CA MET A 177 41.12 -13.67 18.23
C MET A 177 39.74 -14.30 18.05
N ALA A 178 39.64 -15.64 18.09
CA ALA A 178 38.36 -16.33 18.11
C ALA A 178 37.54 -15.96 19.36
N LEU A 179 38.19 -15.85 20.53
CA LEU A 179 37.51 -15.37 21.75
C LEU A 179 37.04 -13.92 21.62
N VAL A 180 37.87 -13.02 21.08
CA VAL A 180 37.48 -11.62 20.85
C VAL A 180 36.22 -11.54 19.98
N ALA A 181 36.19 -12.25 18.85
CA ALA A 181 35.03 -12.29 17.98
C ALA A 181 33.81 -12.92 18.69
N ALA A 182 34.00 -14.02 19.42
CA ALA A 182 32.94 -14.66 20.20
C ALA A 182 32.34 -13.71 21.24
N THR A 183 33.17 -12.93 21.94
CA THR A 183 32.71 -11.96 22.94
C THR A 183 31.87 -10.86 22.30
N PHE A 184 32.32 -10.28 21.19
CA PHE A 184 31.54 -9.24 20.50
C PHE A 184 30.22 -9.78 19.94
N PHE A 185 30.22 -10.98 19.35
CA PHE A 185 28.97 -11.63 18.93
C PHE A 185 28.06 -11.96 20.12
N LEU A 186 28.61 -12.37 21.27
CA LEU A 186 27.83 -12.66 22.47
C LEU A 186 27.19 -11.40 23.05
N ILE A 187 27.93 -10.29 23.11
CA ILE A 187 27.38 -8.99 23.53
C ILE A 187 26.24 -8.58 22.59
N ALA A 188 26.44 -8.71 21.28
CA ALA A 188 25.39 -8.46 20.30
C ALA A 188 24.18 -9.39 20.49
N LEU A 189 24.39 -10.69 20.71
CA LEU A 189 23.33 -11.67 20.95
C LEU A 189 22.48 -11.30 22.17
N ILE A 190 23.13 -11.05 23.31
CA ILE A 190 22.46 -10.59 24.53
C ILE A 190 21.68 -9.31 24.25
N GLY A 191 22.28 -8.39 23.50
CA GLY A 191 21.67 -7.14 23.09
C GLY A 191 20.39 -7.31 22.27
N TYR A 192 20.43 -8.14 21.22
CA TYR A 192 19.31 -8.41 20.34
C TYR A 192 18.21 -9.24 21.01
N ILE A 193 18.55 -10.13 21.95
CA ILE A 193 17.56 -10.81 22.80
C ILE A 193 16.85 -9.79 23.69
N ARG A 194 17.60 -8.90 24.37
CA ARG A 194 17.05 -7.85 25.24
C ARG A 194 16.23 -6.80 24.47
N LYS A 195 16.53 -6.58 23.19
CA LYS A 195 15.77 -5.72 22.29
C LYS A 195 14.31 -6.19 22.07
N GLN A 196 14.01 -7.48 22.30
CA GLN A 196 12.68 -8.12 22.15
C GLN A 196 12.04 -8.06 20.75
N ALA A 197 12.63 -7.36 19.78
CA ALA A 197 12.14 -7.29 18.40
C ALA A 197 12.08 -8.66 17.73
N TRP A 198 12.95 -9.59 18.14
CA TRP A 198 12.96 -10.98 17.68
C TRP A 198 11.67 -11.75 17.95
N GLN A 199 10.73 -11.24 18.74
CA GLN A 199 9.42 -11.86 18.95
C GLN A 199 8.46 -11.60 17.78
N GLN A 200 8.61 -10.47 17.10
CA GLN A 200 7.66 -10.00 16.07
C GLN A 200 8.34 -9.86 14.72
N GLU A 201 9.49 -9.18 14.69
CA GLU A 201 10.21 -8.87 13.46
C GLU A 201 10.91 -10.13 12.92
N PRO A 202 10.70 -10.49 11.64
CA PRO A 202 11.32 -11.68 11.05
C PRO A 202 12.84 -11.51 10.94
N PHE A 203 13.32 -10.30 10.62
CA PHE A 203 14.76 -10.04 10.52
C PHE A 203 15.49 -10.26 11.85
N ASP A 204 15.00 -9.67 12.95
CA ASP A 204 15.63 -9.83 14.27
C ASP A 204 15.60 -11.29 14.75
N HIS A 205 14.59 -12.09 14.37
CA HIS A 205 14.56 -13.53 14.67
C HIS A 205 15.71 -14.28 13.99
N TRP A 206 15.88 -14.08 12.68
CA TRP A 206 16.96 -14.71 11.92
C TRP A 206 18.34 -14.19 12.32
N LEU A 207 18.44 -12.92 12.71
CA LEU A 207 19.65 -12.35 13.27
C LEU A 207 20.05 -13.00 14.60
N VAL A 208 19.09 -13.30 15.48
CA VAL A 208 19.37 -14.04 16.72
C VAL A 208 19.89 -15.46 16.42
N ILE A 209 19.28 -16.17 15.45
CA ILE A 209 19.79 -17.49 15.00
C ILE A 209 21.23 -17.36 14.49
N ALA A 210 21.48 -16.39 13.60
CA ALA A 210 22.81 -16.16 13.04
C ALA A 210 23.83 -15.82 14.13
N LEU A 211 23.45 -15.04 15.14
CA LEU A 211 24.33 -14.70 16.27
C LEU A 211 24.64 -15.91 17.15
N ILE A 212 23.65 -16.77 17.45
CA ILE A 212 23.88 -18.03 18.16
C ILE A 212 24.88 -18.91 17.40
N ILE A 213 24.68 -19.05 16.09
CA ILE A 213 25.55 -19.84 15.21
C ILE A 213 26.96 -19.26 15.19
N ASN A 214 27.11 -17.94 15.06
CA ASN A 214 28.42 -17.30 15.01
C ASN A 214 29.15 -17.33 16.37
N VAL A 215 28.45 -17.17 17.50
CA VAL A 215 29.04 -17.40 18.83
C VAL A 215 29.54 -18.83 18.94
N GLY A 216 28.74 -19.82 18.53
CA GLY A 216 29.12 -21.23 18.53
C GLY A 216 30.32 -21.52 17.62
N ALA A 217 30.30 -21.02 16.38
CA ALA A 217 31.39 -21.15 15.42
C ALA A 217 32.74 -20.68 16.00
N GLN A 218 32.75 -19.54 16.69
CA GLN A 218 33.96 -18.99 17.28
C GLN A 218 34.36 -19.70 18.58
N ALA A 219 33.43 -19.85 19.53
CA ALA A 219 33.72 -20.32 20.89
C ALA A 219 33.82 -21.85 21.02
N LEU A 220 33.02 -22.61 20.27
CA LEU A 220 32.96 -24.08 20.38
C LEU A 220 33.86 -24.77 19.35
N PHE A 221 34.01 -24.18 18.16
CA PHE A 221 34.73 -24.82 17.05
C PHE A 221 36.09 -24.18 16.79
N LEU A 222 36.14 -22.91 16.34
CA LEU A 222 37.40 -22.28 15.93
C LEU A 222 38.41 -22.18 17.07
N PHE A 223 37.96 -21.81 18.28
CA PHE A 223 38.83 -21.74 19.47
C PHE A 223 39.52 -23.08 19.78
N PHE A 224 38.84 -24.21 19.54
CA PHE A 224 39.34 -25.54 19.84
C PHE A 224 40.02 -26.24 18.66
N ALA A 225 40.09 -25.59 17.49
CA ALA A 225 40.82 -26.14 16.35
C ALA A 225 42.30 -26.38 16.74
N ARG A 226 42.79 -27.56 16.34
CA ARG A 226 44.13 -28.05 16.69
C ARG A 226 45.15 -27.67 15.63
N VAL A 227 44.77 -27.85 14.37
CA VAL A 227 45.58 -27.54 13.19
C VAL A 227 44.72 -26.88 12.12
N PRO A 228 45.30 -26.07 11.22
CA PRO A 228 44.57 -25.61 10.05
C PRO A 228 43.93 -26.79 9.31
N PHE A 229 42.72 -26.59 8.79
CA PHE A 229 41.97 -27.60 8.02
C PHE A 229 41.43 -28.81 8.78
N ASP A 230 41.53 -28.86 10.12
CA ASP A 230 40.86 -29.92 10.86
C ASP A 230 39.32 -29.81 10.80
N ALA A 231 38.64 -30.85 11.26
CA ALA A 231 37.18 -30.90 11.26
C ALA A 231 36.52 -29.74 12.02
N LEU A 232 37.11 -29.28 13.13
CA LEU A 232 36.57 -28.19 13.93
C LEU A 232 36.74 -26.85 13.19
N PHE A 233 37.90 -26.63 12.56
CA PHE A 233 38.17 -25.45 11.75
C PHE A 233 37.18 -25.33 10.58
N PHE A 234 36.99 -26.39 9.79
CA PHE A 234 36.03 -26.36 8.68
C PHE A 234 34.59 -26.20 9.14
N THR A 235 34.23 -26.81 10.27
CA THR A 235 32.90 -26.65 10.84
C THR A 235 32.66 -25.19 11.24
N ALA A 236 33.66 -24.49 11.80
CA ALA A 236 33.54 -23.07 12.10
C ALA A 236 33.30 -22.23 10.83
N VAL A 237 34.04 -22.50 9.75
CA VAL A 237 33.87 -21.81 8.45
C VAL A 237 32.49 -22.10 7.84
N LEU A 238 32.03 -23.35 7.90
CA LEU A 238 30.69 -23.74 7.46
C LEU A 238 29.60 -23.04 8.27
N LEU A 239 29.74 -22.97 9.60
CA LEU A 239 28.78 -22.29 10.47
C LEU A 239 28.77 -20.77 10.22
N LYS A 240 29.92 -20.14 9.92
CA LYS A 240 29.98 -18.74 9.45
C LYS A 240 29.09 -18.55 8.23
N LEU A 241 29.27 -19.38 7.20
CA LEU A 241 28.46 -19.36 5.98
C LEU A 241 26.97 -19.56 6.28
N ILE A 242 26.61 -20.54 7.10
CA ILE A 242 25.21 -20.79 7.51
C ILE A 242 24.64 -19.55 8.22
N GLY A 243 25.41 -18.90 9.09
CA GLY A 243 25.00 -17.65 9.74
C GLY A 243 24.69 -16.54 8.74
N TYR A 244 25.48 -16.42 7.66
CA TYR A 244 25.23 -15.44 6.60
C TYR A 244 23.96 -15.77 5.81
N VAL A 245 23.74 -17.05 5.50
CA VAL A 245 22.50 -17.53 4.86
C VAL A 245 21.28 -17.24 5.72
N CYS A 246 21.34 -17.51 7.03
CA CYS A 246 20.27 -17.15 7.97
C CYS A 246 19.95 -15.65 7.92
N LEU A 247 20.96 -14.79 7.92
CA LEU A 247 20.76 -13.35 7.83
C LEU A 247 20.15 -12.91 6.50
N LEU A 248 20.57 -13.54 5.40
CA LEU A 248 19.99 -13.31 4.09
C LEU A 248 18.49 -13.67 4.07
N ILE A 249 18.13 -14.86 4.58
CA ILE A 249 16.74 -15.29 4.72
C ILE A 249 15.95 -14.27 5.54
N GLY A 250 16.53 -13.77 6.64
CA GLY A 250 15.93 -12.73 7.48
C GLY A 250 15.66 -11.42 6.74
N LEU A 251 16.61 -10.95 5.93
CA LEU A 251 16.45 -9.75 5.11
C LEU A 251 15.39 -9.96 4.03
N LEU A 252 15.46 -11.04 3.27
CA LEU A 252 14.51 -11.34 2.20
C LEU A 252 13.08 -11.51 2.73
N THR A 253 12.90 -12.26 3.82
CA THR A 253 11.59 -12.42 4.49
C THR A 253 11.04 -11.07 4.91
N SER A 254 11.90 -10.20 5.44
CA SER A 254 11.47 -8.90 5.88
C SER A 254 11.15 -7.94 4.73
N VAL A 255 11.90 -8.01 3.63
CA VAL A 255 11.63 -7.24 2.41
C VAL A 255 10.29 -7.68 1.81
N TYR A 256 10.08 -8.99 1.67
CA TYR A 256 8.81 -9.57 1.24
C TYR A 256 7.63 -9.10 2.10
N THR A 257 7.79 -9.10 3.42
CA THR A 257 6.75 -8.64 4.35
C THR A 257 6.42 -7.15 4.15
N ILE A 258 7.42 -6.31 3.85
CA ILE A 258 7.22 -4.89 3.57
C ILE A 258 6.46 -4.70 2.25
N PHE A 259 6.88 -5.40 1.19
CA PHE A 259 6.20 -5.34 -0.12
C PHE A 259 4.74 -5.78 -0.02
N LYS A 260 4.47 -6.92 0.61
CA LYS A 260 3.10 -7.43 0.79
C LYS A 260 2.21 -6.46 1.58
N LYS A 261 2.76 -5.82 2.61
CA LYS A 261 2.02 -4.77 3.35
C LYS A 261 1.76 -3.53 2.50
N ALA A 262 2.72 -3.12 1.68
CA ALA A 262 2.56 -1.96 0.80
C ALA A 262 1.49 -2.21 -0.28
N GLU A 263 1.46 -3.40 -0.87
CA GLU A 263 0.46 -3.81 -1.84
C GLU A 263 -0.97 -3.82 -1.23
N LEU A 264 -1.12 -4.39 -0.04
CA LEU A 264 -2.42 -4.37 0.66
C LEU A 264 -2.92 -2.96 0.95
N VAL A 265 -2.02 -2.06 1.37
CA VAL A 265 -2.39 -0.65 1.61
C VAL A 265 -2.76 0.03 0.29
N ALA A 266 -1.99 -0.17 -0.78
CA ALA A 266 -2.29 0.41 -2.09
C ALA A 266 -3.66 -0.04 -2.62
N ASN A 267 -3.98 -1.34 -2.52
CA ASN A 267 -5.28 -1.87 -2.93
C ASN A 267 -6.43 -1.31 -2.07
N SER A 268 -6.23 -1.21 -0.75
CA SER A 268 -7.25 -0.61 0.13
C SER A 268 -7.50 0.86 -0.20
N GLN A 269 -6.45 1.60 -0.58
CA GLN A 269 -6.54 3.00 -0.96
C GLN A 269 -7.26 3.16 -2.31
N LEU A 270 -7.01 2.26 -3.26
CA LEU A 270 -7.71 2.25 -4.55
C LEU A 270 -9.22 2.06 -4.35
N HIS A 271 -9.63 1.06 -3.57
CA HIS A 271 -11.04 0.83 -3.27
C HIS A 271 -11.69 2.00 -2.52
N ALA A 272 -10.99 2.61 -1.57
CA ALA A 272 -11.48 3.80 -0.87
C ALA A 272 -11.68 4.98 -1.84
N ASN A 273 -10.75 5.20 -2.77
CA ASN A 273 -10.87 6.24 -3.79
C ASN A 273 -12.03 5.97 -4.75
N GLU A 274 -12.22 4.72 -5.20
CA GLU A 274 -13.35 4.34 -6.06
C GLU A 274 -14.70 4.56 -5.36
N ALA A 275 -14.80 4.18 -4.07
CA ALA A 275 -16.00 4.41 -3.27
C ALA A 275 -16.30 5.92 -3.13
N LEU A 276 -15.28 6.72 -2.81
CA LEU A 276 -15.41 8.17 -2.70
C LEU A 276 -15.82 8.81 -4.03
N GLN A 277 -15.28 8.35 -5.16
CA GLN A 277 -15.68 8.84 -6.47
C GLN A 277 -17.14 8.55 -6.78
N ARG A 278 -17.66 7.37 -6.40
CA ARG A 278 -19.08 7.04 -6.54
C ARG A 278 -19.95 7.92 -5.67
N GLU A 279 -19.59 8.09 -4.39
CA GLU A 279 -20.33 8.95 -3.46
C GLU A 279 -20.37 10.41 -3.94
N VAL A 280 -19.25 10.95 -4.42
CA VAL A 280 -19.19 12.29 -5.00
C VAL A 280 -20.07 12.41 -6.26
N ALA A 281 -20.09 11.38 -7.11
CA ALA A 281 -20.93 11.37 -8.30
C ALA A 281 -22.42 11.32 -7.95
N GLU A 282 -22.82 10.50 -6.98
CA GLU A 282 -24.20 10.40 -6.48
C GLU A 282 -24.63 11.71 -5.82
N ARG A 283 -23.78 12.29 -4.98
CA ARG A 283 -24.05 13.58 -4.33
C ARG A 283 -24.25 14.70 -5.35
N LYS A 284 -23.38 14.77 -6.38
CA LYS A 284 -23.54 15.76 -7.47
C LYS A 284 -24.86 15.59 -8.22
N ARG A 285 -25.31 14.36 -8.47
CA ARG A 285 -26.60 14.11 -9.10
C ARG A 285 -27.76 14.52 -8.20
N ALA A 286 -27.68 14.22 -6.91
CA ALA A 286 -28.69 14.63 -5.93
C ALA A 286 -28.78 16.15 -5.80
N GLU A 287 -27.64 16.84 -5.69
CA GLU A 287 -27.56 18.31 -5.65
C GLU A 287 -28.12 18.94 -6.93
N ALA A 288 -27.83 18.38 -8.11
CA ALA A 288 -28.38 18.86 -9.38
C ALA A 288 -29.91 18.68 -9.44
N ALA A 289 -30.43 17.52 -9.03
CA ALA A 289 -31.87 17.26 -9.00
C ALA A 289 -32.60 18.16 -7.99
N GLU A 290 -32.00 18.39 -6.81
CA GLU A 290 -32.53 19.31 -5.81
C GLU A 290 -32.58 20.76 -6.36
N GLN A 291 -31.51 21.20 -7.03
CA GLN A 291 -31.46 22.55 -7.61
C GLN A 291 -32.53 22.72 -8.71
N GLU A 292 -32.75 21.70 -9.53
CA GLU A 292 -33.79 21.73 -10.57
C GLU A 292 -35.20 21.77 -9.98
N GLN A 293 -35.47 20.97 -8.96
CA GLN A 293 -36.74 21.03 -8.22
C GLN A 293 -36.97 22.39 -7.56
N ARG A 294 -35.94 22.98 -6.94
CA ARG A 294 -36.02 24.33 -6.33
C ARG A 294 -36.32 25.40 -7.39
N ASN A 295 -35.65 25.34 -8.55
CA ASN A 295 -35.88 26.27 -9.64
C ASN A 295 -37.31 26.16 -10.18
N LEU A 296 -37.83 24.94 -10.35
CA LEU A 296 -39.20 24.69 -10.77
C LEU A 296 -40.21 25.24 -9.74
N ALA A 297 -40.00 24.95 -8.46
CA ALA A 297 -40.89 25.42 -7.39
C ALA A 297 -40.92 26.96 -7.32
N GLU A 298 -39.77 27.62 -7.48
CA GLU A 298 -39.69 29.09 -7.48
C GLU A 298 -40.39 29.68 -8.71
N ALA A 299 -40.22 29.10 -9.90
CA ALA A 299 -40.94 29.53 -11.10
C ALA A 299 -42.46 29.39 -10.91
N LEU A 300 -42.94 28.25 -10.41
CA LEU A 300 -44.36 28.03 -10.12
C LEU A 300 -44.89 29.01 -9.07
N ARG A 301 -44.10 29.33 -8.04
CA ARG A 301 -44.46 30.32 -7.01
C ARG A 301 -44.60 31.72 -7.61
N GLN A 302 -43.68 32.12 -8.49
CA GLN A 302 -43.75 33.42 -9.17
C GLN A 302 -44.98 33.52 -10.08
N VAL A 303 -45.29 32.47 -10.84
CA VAL A 303 -46.52 32.37 -11.62
C VAL A 303 -47.75 32.53 -10.72
N GLY A 304 -47.82 31.80 -9.61
CA GLY A 304 -48.94 31.89 -8.67
C GLY A 304 -49.16 33.29 -8.06
N LEU A 305 -48.07 34.01 -7.77
CA LEU A 305 -48.15 35.40 -7.29
C LEU A 305 -48.63 36.38 -8.36
N ALA A 306 -48.14 36.23 -9.60
CA ALA A 306 -48.56 37.07 -10.72
C ALA A 306 -50.06 36.95 -10.98
N LEU A 307 -50.59 35.73 -10.92
CA LEU A 307 -52.02 35.46 -11.09
C LEU A 307 -52.86 36.06 -9.95
N ASN A 308 -52.49 35.84 -8.68
CA ASN A 308 -53.24 36.37 -7.53
C ASN A 308 -53.27 37.90 -7.42
N SER A 309 -52.40 38.62 -8.16
CA SER A 309 -52.36 40.09 -8.14
C SER A 309 -53.34 40.77 -9.11
N THR A 310 -54.01 40.01 -9.97
CA THR A 310 -54.90 40.54 -11.01
C THR A 310 -56.36 40.43 -10.58
N LEU A 311 -57.01 41.57 -10.30
CA LEU A 311 -58.41 41.65 -9.84
C LEU A 311 -59.44 41.55 -10.99
N ASN A 312 -58.99 41.58 -12.24
CA ASN A 312 -59.83 41.47 -13.42
C ASN A 312 -59.73 40.06 -14.01
N PHE A 313 -60.87 39.37 -14.10
CA PHE A 313 -60.96 37.98 -14.57
C PHE A 313 -60.47 37.81 -16.02
N ASP A 314 -60.81 38.73 -16.93
CA ASP A 314 -60.37 38.63 -18.32
C ASP A 314 -58.84 38.83 -18.45
N GLU A 315 -58.30 39.78 -17.69
CA GLU A 315 -56.85 40.04 -17.64
C GLU A 315 -56.09 38.89 -16.94
N LEU A 316 -56.74 38.24 -15.97
CA LEU A 316 -56.22 37.06 -15.28
C LEU A 316 -56.05 35.89 -16.27
N LEU A 317 -57.09 35.59 -17.07
CA LEU A 317 -57.04 34.50 -18.04
C LEU A 317 -56.01 34.77 -19.16
N ASP A 318 -55.89 36.02 -19.61
CA ASP A 318 -54.90 36.40 -20.61
C ASP A 318 -53.46 36.23 -20.09
N LYS A 319 -53.20 36.69 -18.86
CA LYS A 319 -51.91 36.49 -18.18
C LYS A 319 -51.64 35.02 -17.86
N LEU A 320 -52.67 34.20 -17.63
CA LEU A 320 -52.52 32.78 -17.30
C LEU A 320 -51.82 32.01 -18.41
N LEU A 321 -52.23 32.19 -19.67
CA LEU A 321 -51.51 31.55 -20.78
C LEU A 321 -50.08 32.07 -20.93
N ASP A 322 -49.85 33.38 -20.76
CA ASP A 322 -48.49 33.95 -20.82
C ASP A 322 -47.57 33.35 -19.75
N GLN A 323 -48.08 33.14 -18.54
CA GLN A 323 -47.33 32.53 -17.44
C GLN A 323 -47.10 31.03 -17.64
N ILE A 324 -48.08 30.28 -18.16
CA ILE A 324 -47.88 28.86 -18.50
C ILE A 324 -46.78 28.70 -19.54
N GLY A 325 -46.71 29.60 -20.53
CA GLY A 325 -45.67 29.59 -21.56
C GLY A 325 -44.24 29.70 -21.03
N LEU A 326 -44.05 30.21 -19.80
CA LEU A 326 -42.74 30.30 -19.14
C LEU A 326 -42.28 28.96 -18.54
N VAL A 327 -43.21 28.05 -18.22
CA VAL A 327 -42.93 26.78 -17.52
C VAL A 327 -43.11 25.58 -18.44
N LEU A 328 -44.09 25.63 -19.36
CA LEU A 328 -44.41 24.56 -20.30
C LEU A 328 -44.32 25.07 -21.73
N ARG A 329 -43.52 24.39 -22.57
CA ARG A 329 -43.48 24.68 -24.01
C ARG A 329 -44.72 24.11 -24.70
N TYR A 330 -45.44 24.95 -25.44
CA TYR A 330 -46.55 24.57 -26.30
C TYR A 330 -46.52 25.40 -27.59
N ASP A 331 -47.09 24.87 -28.68
CA ASP A 331 -47.19 25.58 -29.97
C ASP A 331 -48.41 26.51 -30.02
N THR A 332 -49.55 26.02 -29.51
CA THR A 332 -50.81 26.77 -29.41
C THR A 332 -51.53 26.43 -28.11
N ALA A 333 -52.16 27.41 -27.47
CA ALA A 333 -52.95 27.21 -26.26
C ALA A 333 -54.19 28.10 -26.27
N ASN A 334 -55.27 27.63 -25.65
CA ASN A 334 -56.47 28.42 -25.46
C ASN A 334 -57.08 28.15 -24.08
N ILE A 335 -57.91 29.09 -23.62
CA ILE A 335 -58.78 28.92 -22.45
C ILE A 335 -60.21 28.98 -22.95
N MET A 336 -61.01 28.04 -22.49
CA MET A 336 -62.40 27.88 -22.89
C MET A 336 -63.28 28.04 -21.64
N LEU A 337 -64.23 28.97 -21.60
CA LEU A 337 -65.20 29.04 -20.51
C LEU A 337 -66.40 28.18 -20.83
N VAL A 338 -66.93 27.49 -19.81
CA VAL A 338 -68.13 26.67 -19.93
C VAL A 338 -69.32 27.44 -19.36
N HIS A 339 -70.28 27.76 -20.22
CA HIS A 339 -71.54 28.42 -19.85
C HIS A 339 -72.71 27.49 -20.16
N ARG A 340 -73.24 26.81 -19.13
CA ARG A 340 -74.29 25.78 -19.26
C ARG A 340 -73.86 24.67 -20.23
N ASP A 341 -74.39 24.69 -21.45
CA ASP A 341 -74.14 23.68 -22.50
C ASP A 341 -73.29 24.24 -23.66
N GLU A 342 -72.79 25.47 -23.56
CA GLU A 342 -71.93 26.11 -24.55
C GLU A 342 -70.53 26.38 -24.04
N ILE A 343 -69.56 26.25 -24.94
CA ILE A 343 -68.15 26.54 -24.71
C ILE A 343 -67.78 27.80 -25.46
N GLU A 344 -67.17 28.75 -24.77
CA GLU A 344 -66.64 29.98 -25.36
C GLU A 344 -65.11 29.99 -25.29
N ILE A 345 -64.43 30.13 -26.43
CA ILE A 345 -62.98 30.35 -26.43
C ILE A 345 -62.70 31.82 -26.11
N VAL A 346 -62.17 32.08 -24.91
CA VAL A 346 -61.96 33.44 -24.39
C VAL A 346 -60.54 33.97 -24.57
N VAL A 347 -59.53 33.09 -24.50
CA VAL A 347 -58.13 33.47 -24.68
C VAL A 347 -57.46 32.48 -25.61
N THR A 348 -56.59 32.97 -26.50
CA THR A 348 -55.78 32.15 -27.40
C THR A 348 -54.33 32.64 -27.47
N ARG A 349 -53.38 31.72 -27.67
CA ARG A 349 -51.95 31.96 -27.87
C ARG A 349 -51.39 31.03 -28.95
N GLY A 350 -50.44 31.52 -29.75
CA GLY A 350 -49.80 30.76 -30.84
C GLY A 350 -50.63 30.59 -32.12
N TYR A 351 -51.92 30.94 -32.09
CA TYR A 351 -52.78 30.92 -33.28
C TYR A 351 -52.48 32.12 -34.19
N ASP A 352 -52.56 31.91 -35.50
CA ASP A 352 -52.39 32.96 -36.51
C ASP A 352 -53.59 33.94 -36.46
N PRO A 353 -53.39 35.21 -36.06
CA PRO A 353 -54.49 36.16 -35.88
C PRO A 353 -55.13 36.58 -37.21
N THR A 354 -54.46 36.34 -38.34
CA THR A 354 -54.96 36.67 -39.69
C THR A 354 -55.82 35.57 -40.28
N LYS A 355 -55.79 34.37 -39.69
CA LYS A 355 -56.66 33.26 -40.07
C LYS A 355 -57.85 33.22 -39.13
N VAL A 356 -59.05 33.23 -39.70
CA VAL A 356 -60.27 32.90 -38.94
C VAL A 356 -60.03 31.53 -38.30
N LEU A 357 -60.13 31.44 -36.97
CA LEU A 357 -60.16 30.15 -36.28
C LEU A 357 -61.19 29.31 -37.03
N ARG A 358 -60.76 28.17 -37.60
CA ARG A 358 -61.68 27.31 -38.38
C ARG A 358 -62.81 26.73 -37.51
N GLN A 359 -62.70 26.89 -36.19
CA GLN A 359 -63.74 26.57 -35.23
C GLN A 359 -64.48 27.84 -34.81
N PRO A 360 -65.82 27.79 -34.66
CA PRO A 360 -66.58 28.92 -34.14
C PRO A 360 -66.12 29.27 -32.72
N ARG A 361 -66.15 30.55 -32.36
CA ARG A 361 -65.79 31.00 -30.99
C ARG A 361 -66.70 30.42 -29.91
N HIS A 362 -67.90 30.01 -30.30
CA HIS A 362 -68.90 29.36 -29.45
C HIS A 362 -69.31 28.02 -30.07
N PHE A 363 -69.35 26.95 -29.29
CA PHE A 363 -69.87 25.66 -29.75
C PHE A 363 -70.47 24.85 -28.59
N PRO A 364 -71.44 23.95 -28.87
CA PRO A 364 -72.02 23.10 -27.84
C PRO A 364 -70.97 22.17 -27.22
N VAL A 365 -70.98 22.01 -25.89
CA VAL A 365 -70.10 21.07 -25.16
C VAL A 365 -70.24 19.66 -25.73
N GLU A 366 -71.46 19.26 -26.10
CA GLU A 366 -71.79 17.96 -26.69
C GLU A 366 -71.03 17.63 -27.99
N SER A 367 -70.58 18.66 -28.71
CA SER A 367 -69.82 18.49 -29.95
C SER A 367 -68.36 18.06 -29.74
N ARG A 368 -67.87 18.08 -28.48
CA ARG A 368 -66.48 17.78 -28.13
C ARG A 368 -66.40 16.71 -27.03
N PRO A 369 -66.31 15.42 -27.39
CA PRO A 369 -66.22 14.32 -26.43
C PRO A 369 -65.05 14.41 -25.43
N SER A 370 -63.90 14.97 -25.84
CA SER A 370 -62.77 15.26 -24.95
C SER A 370 -63.14 16.23 -23.82
N LEU A 371 -63.89 17.29 -24.13
CA LEU A 371 -64.31 18.32 -23.17
C LEU A 371 -65.42 17.81 -22.25
N ILE A 372 -66.38 17.04 -22.78
CA ILE A 372 -67.41 16.34 -21.97
C ILE A 372 -66.74 15.43 -20.94
N LYS A 373 -65.72 14.67 -21.37
CA LYS A 373 -65.00 13.76 -20.48
C LYS A 373 -64.35 14.53 -19.33
N MET A 374 -63.58 15.58 -19.61
CA MET A 374 -62.95 16.39 -18.56
C MET A 374 -63.96 17.09 -17.65
N SER A 375 -65.06 17.62 -18.22
CA SER A 375 -66.13 18.25 -17.44
C SER A 375 -66.79 17.27 -16.47
N LYS A 376 -67.03 16.02 -16.88
CA LYS A 376 -67.64 14.99 -16.03
C LYS A 376 -66.70 14.40 -14.99
N THR A 377 -65.43 14.21 -15.32
CA THR A 377 -64.47 13.58 -14.41
C THR A 377 -63.77 14.58 -13.50
N ALA A 378 -63.77 15.86 -13.86
CA ALA A 378 -62.91 16.89 -13.25
C ALA A 378 -61.42 16.50 -13.26
N GLU A 379 -61.02 15.66 -14.21
CA GLU A 379 -59.65 15.17 -14.37
C GLU A 379 -59.04 15.71 -15.68
N PRO A 380 -57.73 16.03 -15.70
CA PRO A 380 -57.02 16.37 -16.92
C PRO A 380 -57.04 15.23 -17.96
N LEU A 381 -56.97 15.60 -19.23
CA LEU A 381 -56.92 14.65 -20.35
C LEU A 381 -55.71 14.95 -21.24
N ILE A 382 -54.89 13.94 -21.48
CA ILE A 382 -53.75 14.00 -22.41
C ILE A 382 -54.02 13.08 -23.60
N ILE A 383 -53.89 13.63 -24.80
CA ILE A 383 -54.02 12.95 -26.10
C ILE A 383 -52.65 13.04 -26.79
N PRO A 384 -51.86 11.94 -26.79
CA PRO A 384 -50.52 11.94 -27.38
C PRO A 384 -50.51 12.16 -28.90
N ASP A 385 -51.49 11.61 -29.61
CA ASP A 385 -51.70 11.85 -31.05
C ASP A 385 -53.19 12.04 -31.34
N THR A 386 -53.56 13.20 -31.86
CA THR A 386 -54.95 13.55 -32.20
C THR A 386 -55.51 12.76 -33.38
N PHE A 387 -54.66 12.22 -34.26
CA PHE A 387 -55.08 11.38 -35.39
C PHE A 387 -55.39 9.94 -34.96
N GLU A 388 -54.87 9.52 -33.80
CA GLU A 388 -55.11 8.19 -33.22
C GLU A 388 -56.16 8.20 -32.09
N ALA A 389 -56.67 9.37 -31.73
CA ALA A 389 -57.54 9.58 -30.58
C ALA A 389 -58.98 9.05 -30.75
N GLY A 390 -59.36 8.62 -31.95
CA GLY A 390 -60.71 8.16 -32.27
C GLY A 390 -61.78 9.20 -31.91
N ASP A 391 -62.87 8.76 -31.30
CA ASP A 391 -64.01 9.62 -30.95
C ASP A 391 -63.68 10.72 -29.92
N LEU A 392 -62.53 10.63 -29.23
CA LEU A 392 -62.10 11.68 -28.27
C LEU A 392 -61.66 12.97 -28.98
N TRP A 393 -61.25 12.91 -30.26
CA TRP A 393 -60.83 14.07 -31.03
C TRP A 393 -61.56 14.15 -32.36
N VAL A 394 -62.60 14.97 -32.39
CA VAL A 394 -63.49 15.11 -33.57
C VAL A 394 -62.86 16.05 -34.61
N ASP A 395 -62.90 15.63 -35.86
CA ASP A 395 -62.41 16.35 -37.04
C ASP A 395 -60.93 16.82 -36.95
N PRO A 396 -59.95 15.90 -36.78
CA PRO A 396 -58.52 16.25 -36.76
C PRO A 396 -58.08 16.98 -38.04
N GLU A 397 -58.73 16.72 -39.16
CA GLU A 397 -58.51 17.40 -40.45
C GLU A 397 -58.84 18.90 -40.42
N LEU A 398 -59.72 19.35 -39.52
CA LEU A 398 -60.02 20.76 -39.29
C LEU A 398 -59.01 21.45 -38.36
N SER A 399 -58.15 20.67 -37.70
CA SER A 399 -57.18 21.12 -36.69
C SER A 399 -55.77 20.55 -36.93
N LEU A 400 -55.34 20.44 -38.19
CA LEU A 400 -54.07 19.81 -38.63
C LEU A 400 -52.78 20.25 -37.89
N HIS A 401 -52.78 21.43 -37.27
CA HIS A 401 -51.64 21.94 -36.51
C HIS A 401 -51.51 21.32 -35.10
N VAL A 402 -52.57 20.70 -34.57
CA VAL A 402 -52.60 20.10 -33.23
C VAL A 402 -52.27 18.62 -33.36
N ARG A 403 -51.00 18.24 -33.13
CA ARG A 403 -50.54 16.83 -33.20
C ARG A 403 -50.72 16.11 -31.87
N SER A 404 -50.45 16.79 -30.76
CA SER A 404 -50.71 16.31 -29.41
C SER A 404 -51.50 17.37 -28.66
N TRP A 405 -52.33 16.97 -27.70
CA TRP A 405 -53.16 17.88 -26.95
C TRP A 405 -53.22 17.50 -25.47
N ALA A 406 -53.15 18.50 -24.60
CA ALA A 406 -53.38 18.36 -23.17
C ALA A 406 -54.41 19.39 -22.74
N GLY A 407 -55.45 18.95 -22.06
CA GLY A 407 -56.45 19.79 -21.43
C GLY A 407 -56.51 19.52 -19.93
N ALA A 408 -56.77 20.57 -19.15
CA ALA A 408 -57.00 20.46 -17.73
C ALA A 408 -58.20 21.33 -17.35
N PRO A 409 -59.21 20.78 -16.63
CA PRO A 409 -60.33 21.57 -16.18
C PRO A 409 -59.89 22.57 -15.09
N ILE A 410 -60.36 23.81 -15.19
CA ILE A 410 -60.26 24.82 -14.14
C ILE A 410 -61.51 24.68 -13.26
N ILE A 411 -61.28 24.41 -11.98
CA ILE A 411 -62.33 24.11 -11.00
C ILE A 411 -62.42 25.26 -10.01
N VAL A 412 -63.63 25.79 -9.82
CA VAL A 412 -63.95 26.79 -8.80
C VAL A 412 -65.05 26.24 -7.92
N GLU A 413 -64.82 26.21 -6.60
CA GLU A 413 -65.78 25.72 -5.60
C GLU A 413 -66.36 24.30 -5.86
N GLY A 414 -65.60 23.46 -6.59
CA GLY A 414 -66.00 22.09 -6.93
C GLY A 414 -66.70 21.93 -8.28
N GLU A 415 -66.92 23.02 -9.02
CA GLU A 415 -67.52 23.01 -10.36
C GLU A 415 -66.47 23.33 -11.44
N VAL A 416 -66.54 22.64 -12.58
CA VAL A 416 -65.68 22.92 -13.75
C VAL A 416 -66.21 24.16 -14.45
N VAL A 417 -65.40 25.23 -14.46
CA VAL A 417 -65.76 26.53 -15.05
C VAL A 417 -65.02 26.82 -16.37
N ALA A 418 -63.89 26.14 -16.61
CA ALA A 418 -63.09 26.27 -17.82
C ALA A 418 -62.38 24.96 -18.20
#